data_AF-A0A318S902-F1
#
_entry.id   AF-A0A318S902-F1
#
_cell.length_a   1.000
_cell.length_b   1.000
_cell.length_c   1.000
_cell.angle_alpha   90.00
_cell.angle_beta   90.00
_cell.angle_gamma   90.00
#
_symmetry.space_group_name_H-M   'P 1'
#
loop_
_entity.id
_entity.type
_entity.pdbx_description
1 polymer ?
#
loop_
_entity_poly.entity_id
_entity_poly.type
_entity_poly.pdbx_seq_one_letter_code
_entity_poly.pdbx_strand_id
1 'polypeptide(L)' 'MDDGWNHLARLARTSSLSLDSVEDASEEALRSFAREVLSELVARGLLVGSEPIGCHARPRERGN' A
#
# COMPACT_ATOMS: atom_id res chain seq x y z
N MET A 1 -9.90 -6.35 -11.46
CA MET A 1 -8.82 -5.58 -10.80
C MET A 1 -9.47 -4.92 -9.60
N ASP A 2 -9.55 -5.62 -8.47
CA ASP A 2 -10.25 -5.17 -7.24
C ASP A 2 -9.55 -5.65 -5.95
N ASP A 3 -8.34 -6.22 -6.08
CA ASP A 3 -7.69 -6.97 -5.00
C ASP A 3 -7.27 -6.08 -3.82
N GLY A 4 -6.73 -4.90 -4.11
CA GLY A 4 -6.20 -3.99 -3.08
C GLY A 4 -7.26 -3.43 -2.13
N TRP A 5 -8.48 -3.15 -2.60
CA TRP A 5 -9.56 -2.69 -1.71
C TRP A 5 -10.05 -3.81 -0.79
N ASN A 6 -10.10 -5.04 -1.30
CA ASN A 6 -10.43 -6.22 -0.49
C ASN A 6 -9.33 -6.50 0.55
N HIS A 7 -8.07 -6.31 0.18
CA HIS A 7 -6.93 -6.41 1.09
C HIS A 7 -7.02 -5.40 2.24
N LEU A 8 -7.24 -4.10 1.94
CA LEU A 8 -7.40 -3.07 2.97
C LEU A 8 -8.61 -3.34 3.88
N ALA A 9 -9.73 -3.78 3.31
CA ALA A 9 -10.92 -4.15 4.10
C ALA A 9 -10.66 -5.39 4.99
N ARG A 10 -9.78 -6.31 4.58
CA ARG A 10 -9.36 -7.43 5.42
C ARG A 10 -8.45 -6.96 6.54
N LEU A 11 -7.49 -6.10 6.23
CA LEU A 11 -6.55 -5.54 7.20
C LEU A 11 -7.28 -4.77 8.30
N ALA A 12 -8.23 -3.90 7.94
CA ALA A 12 -9.06 -3.17 8.91
C ALA A 12 -9.76 -4.12 9.88
N ARG A 13 -10.36 -5.20 9.37
CA ARG A 13 -11.02 -6.22 10.20
C ARG A 13 -10.05 -6.96 11.12
N THR A 14 -8.87 -7.35 10.61
CA THR A 14 -7.87 -8.06 11.43
C THR A 14 -7.27 -7.18 12.52
N SER A 15 -7.28 -5.87 12.33
CA SER A 15 -6.81 -4.88 13.30
C SER A 15 -7.93 -4.31 14.18
N SER A 16 -9.16 -4.85 14.11
CA SER A 16 -10.36 -4.31 14.77
C SER A 16 -10.59 -2.81 14.51
N LEU A 17 -10.12 -2.31 13.37
CA LEU A 17 -10.31 -0.92 12.96
C LEU A 17 -11.64 -0.78 12.23
N SER A 18 -12.46 0.12 12.74
CA SER A 18 -13.72 0.53 12.14
C SER A 18 -13.96 2.01 12.46
N LEU A 19 -14.91 2.65 11.78
CA LEU A 19 -15.20 4.06 12.01
C LEU A 19 -15.62 4.37 13.45
N ASP A 20 -16.24 3.40 14.12
CA ASP A 20 -16.68 3.52 15.51
C ASP A 20 -15.52 3.33 16.50
N SER A 21 -14.54 2.48 16.16
CA SER A 21 -13.42 2.14 17.05
C SER A 21 -12.16 2.96 16.78
N VAL A 22 -12.11 3.79 15.73
CA VAL A 22 -10.88 4.47 15.28
C VAL A 22 -10.34 5.46 16.31
N GLU A 23 -11.21 6.09 17.10
CA GLU A 23 -10.82 7.07 18.12
C GLU A 23 -10.17 6.41 19.35
N ASP A 24 -10.53 5.16 19.64
CA ASP A 24 -10.01 4.38 20.77
C ASP A 24 -8.87 3.43 20.35
N ALA A 25 -8.67 3.25 19.04
CA ALA A 25 -7.66 2.35 18.51
C ALA A 25 -6.24 2.78 18.91
N SER A 26 -5.37 1.79 19.13
CA SER A 26 -3.98 2.06 19.44
C SER A 26 -3.27 2.76 18.28
N GLU A 27 -2.37 3.68 18.61
CA GLU A 27 -1.55 4.40 17.64
C GLU A 27 -0.77 3.44 16.71
N GLU A 28 -0.34 2.29 17.24
CA GLU A 28 0.33 1.25 16.47
C GLU A 28 -0.58 0.63 15.41
N ALA A 29 -1.85 0.33 15.75
CA ALA A 29 -2.82 -0.20 14.80
C ALA A 29 -3.13 0.83 13.70
N LEU A 30 -3.34 2.09 14.09
CA LEU A 30 -3.58 3.18 13.15
C LEU A 30 -2.40 3.41 12.20
N ARG A 31 -1.16 3.42 12.72
CA ARG A 31 0.05 3.60 11.92
C ARG A 31 0.26 2.44 10.96
N SER A 32 0.01 1.21 11.40
CA SER A 32 0.12 0.01 10.56
C SER A 32 -0.87 0.06 9.41
N PHE A 33 -2.14 0.37 9.70
CA PHE A 33 -3.16 0.50 8.67
C PHE A 33 -2.88 1.64 7.68
N ALA A 34 -2.48 2.81 8.19
CA ALA A 34 -2.13 3.96 7.35
C ALA A 34 -0.97 3.64 6.39
N ARG A 35 0.05 2.91 6.86
CA ARG A 35 1.16 2.47 6.02
C ARG A 35 0.70 1.62 4.85
N GLU A 36 -0.20 0.67 5.08
CA GLU A 36 -0.70 -0.22 4.02
C GLU A 36 -1.57 0.53 3.01
N VAL A 37 -2.41 1.47 3.48
CA VAL A 37 -3.17 2.37 2.59
C VAL A 37 -2.23 3.18 1.69
N LEU A 38 -1.18 3.78 2.27
CA LEU A 38 -0.20 4.56 1.52
C LEU A 38 0.57 3.70 0.51
N SER A 39 0.94 2.47 0.89
CA SER A 39 1.58 1.50 0.00
C SER A 39 0.71 1.18 -1.22
N GLU A 40 -0.58 0.92 -1.00
CA GLU A 40 -1.54 0.65 -2.08
C GLU A 40 -1.74 1.85 -3.01
N LEU A 41 -1.80 3.06 -2.45
CA LEU A 41 -1.91 4.28 -3.25
C LEU A 41 -0.67 4.52 -4.12
N VAL A 42 0.53 4.21 -3.60
CA VAL A 42 1.78 4.24 -4.37
C VAL A 42 1.78 3.15 -5.46
N ALA A 43 1.37 1.92 -5.15
CA ALA A 43 1.32 0.83 -6.12
C ALA A 43 0.38 1.12 -7.30
N ARG A 44 -0.63 1.97 -7.08
CA ARG A 44 -1.57 2.46 -8.11
C ARG A 44 -1.09 3.72 -8.82
N GLY A 45 0.06 4.28 -8.44
CA GLY A 45 0.60 5.52 -8.99
C GLY A 45 -0.20 6.78 -8.60
N LEU A 46 -1.03 6.70 -7.56
CA LEU A 46 -1.84 7.83 -7.08
C LEU A 46 -1.07 8.73 -6.10
N LEU A 47 -0.04 8.17 -5.46
CA LEU A 47 0.91 8.92 -4.65
C LEU A 47 2.32 8.70 -5.19
N VAL A 48 3.18 9.70 -5.01
CA VAL A 48 4.60 9.50 -5.25
C VAL A 48 5.11 8.53 -4.21
N GLY A 49 5.57 7.37 -4.67
CA GLY A 49 6.39 6.51 -3.83
C GLY A 49 7.69 7.21 -3.50
N SER A 50 8.33 6.80 -2.41
CA SER A 50 9.77 7.07 -2.27
C SER A 50 10.49 6.24 -3.35
N GLU A 51 10.54 6.72 -4.58
CA GLU A 51 11.32 6.14 -5.68
C GLU A 51 12.71 6.79 -5.72
N PRO A 52 13.80 6.05 -6.08
CA PRO A 52 13.79 5.19 -7.26
C PRO A 52 14.51 3.83 -7.09
N ILE A 53 13.86 2.72 -7.43
CA ILE A 53 14.61 1.60 -7.99
C ILE A 53 14.70 1.90 -9.48
N GLY A 54 15.86 2.43 -9.89
CA GLY A 54 16.17 2.71 -11.28
C GLY A 54 15.76 1.54 -12.17
N CYS A 55 15.15 1.88 -13.29
CA CYS A 55 14.82 0.96 -14.36
C CYS A 55 16.09 0.23 -14.81
N HIS A 56 16.43 -0.91 -14.20
CA HIS A 56 17.42 -1.86 -14.71
C HIS A 56 16.83 -2.71 -15.84
N ALA A 57 15.96 -2.13 -16.67
CA ALA A 57 15.73 -2.64 -18.00
C ALA A 57 16.98 -2.31 -18.83
N ARG A 58 18.05 -3.10 -18.68
CA ARG A 58 19.10 -3.15 -19.72
C ARG A 58 18.39 -3.48 -21.03
N PRO A 59 18.53 -2.68 -22.09
CA PRO A 59 18.11 -3.13 -23.40
C PRO A 59 18.84 -4.44 -23.69
N ARG A 60 18.10 -5.50 -24.03
CA ARG A 60 18.71 -6.68 -24.63
C ARG A 60 19.37 -6.19 -25.90
N GLU A 61 20.68 -6.31 -25.97
CA GLU A 61 21.49 -6.00 -27.15
C GLU A 61 20.90 -6.82 -28.30
N ARG A 62 20.08 -6.16 -29.11
CA ARG A 62 19.49 -6.72 -30.31
C ARG A 62 20.66 -6.88 -31.28
N GLY A 63 21.02 -8.13 -31.54
CA GLY A 63 22.31 -8.51 -32.10
C GLY A 63 22.65 -7.98 -33.49
N ASN A 64 23.93 -8.14 -33.82
CA ASN A 64 24.41 -8.89 -34.98
C ASN A 64 25.83 -9.39 -34.69
#